data_AF-A0A8H5XMJ0-F1
#
_entry.id   AF-A0A8H5XMJ0-F1
#
_cell.length_a   1.000
_cell.length_b   1.000
_cell.length_c   1.000
_cell.angle_alpha   90.00
_cell.angle_beta   90.00
_cell.angle_gamma   90.00
#
_symmetry.space_group_name_H-M   'P 1'
#
loop_
_entity.id
_entity.type
_entity.pdbx_description
1 polymer ?
#
loop_
_entity_poly.entity_id
_entity_poly.type
_entity_poly.pdbx_seq_one_letter_code
_entity_poly.pdbx_strand_id
1 'polypeptide(L)' 'MADSPMSDSEQSWLTLSITHRKVTYELSFPEDATITDLFNEIEASLDIPVANQKIIAPKTPLLKAPFKNPDMPLLDLKG' A
#
# COMPACT_ATOMS: atom_id res chain seq x y z
N MET A 1 -4.93 25.12 31.92
CA MET A 1 -5.06 24.99 30.45
C MET A 1 -4.53 23.60 30.14
N ALA A 2 -5.37 22.71 29.63
CA ALA A 2 -5.02 21.30 29.41
C ALA A 2 -4.21 21.19 28.11
N ASP A 3 -2.96 20.73 28.22
CA ASP A 3 -2.21 20.19 27.09
C ASP A 3 -2.45 18.69 27.11
N SER A 4 -3.34 18.24 26.24
CA SER A 4 -3.58 16.82 26.02
C SER A 4 -2.32 16.23 25.41
N PRO A 5 -1.72 15.15 25.95
CA PRO A 5 -0.86 14.34 25.11
C PRO A 5 -1.80 13.74 24.08
N MET A 6 -1.85 14.31 22.87
CA MET A 6 -2.18 13.51 21.69
C MET A 6 -1.17 12.38 21.75
N SER A 7 -1.60 11.23 22.23
CA SER A 7 -0.88 9.99 22.02
C SER A 7 -0.68 9.93 20.52
N ASP A 8 0.52 10.27 20.10
CA ASP A 8 1.11 9.84 18.85
C ASP A 8 1.07 8.32 18.97
N SER A 9 -0.09 7.74 18.65
CA SER A 9 -0.15 6.35 18.24
C SER A 9 0.95 6.27 17.21
N GLU A 10 2.00 5.52 17.52
CA GLU A 10 3.10 5.20 16.63
C GLU A 10 2.50 4.49 15.41
N GLN A 11 1.77 5.22 14.58
CA GLN A 11 1.18 4.73 13.35
C GLN A 11 2.41 4.51 12.49
N SER A 12 2.81 3.26 12.33
CA SER A 12 4.00 2.90 11.60
C SER A 12 3.71 3.16 10.12
N TRP A 13 4.06 4.34 9.62
CA TRP A 13 3.87 4.66 8.21
C TRP A 13 4.82 3.79 7.37
N LEU A 14 4.24 3.04 6.45
CA LEU A 14 4.87 2.15 5.50
C LEU A 14 5.00 2.83 4.14
N THR A 15 6.21 3.24 3.78
CA THR A 15 6.49 3.71 2.42
C THR A 15 6.77 2.53 1.48
N LEU A 16 6.02 2.46 0.39
CA LEU A 16 6.17 1.51 -0.71
C LEU A 16 6.62 2.23 -1.97
N SER A 17 7.70 1.73 -2.58
CA SER A 17 8.19 2.23 -3.86
C SER A 17 7.64 1.37 -5.00
N ILE A 18 6.78 1.98 -5.81
CA ILE A 18 6.08 1.35 -6.93
C ILE A 18 6.67 1.85 -8.22
N THR A 19 7.27 0.95 -8.99
CA THR A 19 7.80 1.31 -10.30
C THR A 19 6.80 0.93 -11.39
N HIS A 20 6.24 1.93 -12.08
CA HIS A 20 5.32 1.74 -13.18
C HIS A 20 5.77 2.52 -14.43
N ARG A 21 5.89 1.84 -15.59
CA ARG A 21 6.30 2.43 -16.88
C ARG A 21 7.57 3.29 -16.81
N LYS A 22 8.57 2.84 -16.05
CA LYS A 22 9.85 3.53 -15.76
C LYS A 22 9.74 4.76 -14.84
N VAL A 23 8.59 4.97 -14.21
CA VAL A 23 8.39 5.99 -13.19
C VAL A 23 8.28 5.30 -11.84
N THR A 24 9.05 5.76 -10.86
CA THR A 24 8.96 5.28 -9.48
C THR A 24 8.09 6.24 -8.68
N TYR A 25 7.05 5.70 -8.06
CA TYR A 25 6.13 6.39 -7.17
C TYR A 25 6.38 5.91 -5.75
N GLU A 26 6.54 6.82 -4.81
CA GLU A 26 6.63 6.50 -3.39
C GLU A 26 5.28 6.77 -2.77
N LEU A 27 4.58 5.71 -2.38
CA LEU A 27 3.28 5.79 -1.73
C LEU A 27 3.47 5.45 -0.25
N SER A 28 2.96 6.31 0.63
CA SER A 28 3.03 6.11 2.07
C SER A 28 1.68 5.67 2.59
N PHE A 29 1.65 4.51 3.22
CA PHE A 29 0.46 3.89 3.77
C PHE A 29 0.58 3.73 5.27
N PRO A 30 -0.52 3.70 6.04
CA PRO A 30 -0.48 3.23 7.42
C PRO A 30 -0.13 1.74 7.49
N GLU A 31 0.36 1.25 8.64
CA GLU A 31 0.65 -0.18 8.84
C GLU A 31 -0.58 -1.08 8.73
N ASP A 32 -1.74 -0.53 9.10
CA ASP A 32 -3.04 -1.18 8.98
C ASP A 32 -3.56 -1.19 7.53
N ALA A 33 -2.85 -0.58 6.59
CA ALA A 33 -3.26 -0.58 5.19
C ALA A 33 -3.21 -1.99 4.60
N THR A 34 -4.19 -2.27 3.76
CA THR A 34 -4.35 -3.57 3.11
C THR A 34 -3.94 -3.53 1.64
N ILE A 35 -3.85 -4.70 1.00
CA ILE A 35 -3.77 -4.81 -0.46
C ILE A 35 -4.80 -3.92 -1.13
N THR A 36 -6.04 -3.93 -0.65
CA THR A 36 -7.14 -3.18 -1.27
C THR A 36 -6.83 -1.69 -1.28
N ASP A 37 -6.32 -1.14 -0.19
CA ASP A 37 -5.92 0.28 -0.10
C ASP A 37 -4.79 0.62 -1.07
N LEU A 38 -3.75 -0.21 -1.16
CA LEU A 38 -2.66 -0.03 -2.13
C LEU A 38 -3.17 0.04 -3.56
N PHE A 39 -4.04 -0.90 -3.93
CA PHE A 39 -4.59 -0.98 -5.27
C PHE A 39 -5.53 0.21 -5.57
N ASN A 40 -6.35 0.62 -4.61
CA ASN A 40 -7.18 1.83 -4.75
C ASN A 40 -6.31 3.10 -4.89
N GLU A 41 -5.23 3.21 -4.13
CA GLU A 41 -4.33 4.36 -4.21
C GLU A 41 -3.58 4.40 -5.55
N ILE A 42 -3.18 3.23 -6.07
CA ILE A 42 -2.62 3.12 -7.42
C ILE A 42 -3.66 3.42 -8.48
N GLU A 43 -4.91 3.02 -8.30
CA GLU A 43 -6.00 3.37 -9.21
C GLU A 43 -6.19 4.88 -9.25
N ALA A 44 -6.22 5.54 -8.09
CA ALA A 44 -6.34 6.98 -7.99
C ALA A 44 -5.09 7.73 -8.51
N SER A 45 -3.89 7.21 -8.27
CA SER A 45 -2.63 7.87 -8.62
C SER A 45 -2.19 7.62 -10.06
N LEU A 46 -2.40 6.40 -10.57
CA LEU A 46 -1.97 5.97 -11.90
C LEU A 46 -3.11 5.80 -12.90
N ASP A 47 -4.37 5.98 -12.47
CA ASP A 47 -5.58 5.82 -13.29
C ASP A 47 -5.70 4.41 -13.90
N ILE A 48 -5.24 3.39 -13.15
CA ILE A 48 -5.27 1.99 -13.58
C ILE A 48 -6.30 1.25 -12.76
N PRO A 49 -7.33 0.63 -13.34
CA PRO A 49 -8.31 -0.08 -12.56
C PRO A 49 -7.68 -1.27 -11.83
N VAL A 50 -8.08 -1.49 -10.58
CA VAL A 50 -7.55 -2.55 -9.69
C VAL A 50 -7.55 -3.95 -10.33
N ALA A 51 -8.52 -4.22 -11.22
CA ALA A 51 -8.62 -5.45 -12.00
C ALA A 51 -7.44 -5.69 -12.98
N ASN A 52 -6.84 -4.60 -13.47
CA ASN A 52 -5.77 -4.62 -14.47
C ASN A 52 -4.38 -4.35 -13.88
N GLN A 53 -4.31 -3.97 -12.60
CA GLN A 53 -3.06 -3.75 -11.91
C GLN A 53 -2.34 -5.07 -11.59
N LYS A 54 -1.04 -5.12 -11.88
CA LYS A 54 -0.16 -6.24 -11.58
C LYS A 54 1.02 -5.72 -10.79
N ILE A 55 1.00 -5.94 -9.48
CA ILE A 55 2.06 -5.50 -8.58
C ILE A 55 2.96 -6.68 -8.30
N ILE A 56 4.27 -6.48 -8.48
CA ILE A 56 5.28 -7.46 -8.11
C ILE A 56 5.98 -6.91 -6.89
N ALA A 57 5.95 -7.68 -5.79
CA ALA A 57 6.64 -7.32 -4.57
C ALA A 57 7.83 -8.27 -4.35
N PRO A 58 8.89 -7.84 -3.66
CA PRO A 58 10.06 -8.69 -3.42
C PRO A 58 9.72 -9.97 -2.66
N LYS A 59 8.80 -9.87 -1.67
CA LYS A 59 8.34 -10.99 -0.85
C LYS A 59 7.17 -11.77 -1.44
N THR A 60 6.51 -11.24 -2.47
CA THR A 60 5.29 -11.86 -3.02
C THR A 60 5.33 -11.86 -4.54
N PRO A 61 5.31 -13.04 -5.19
CA PRO A 61 5.69 -13.18 -6.59
C PRO A 61 4.84 -12.37 -7.57
N LEU A 62 3.53 -12.25 -7.33
CA LEU A 62 2.64 -11.42 -8.14
C LEU A 62 1.31 -11.20 -7.40
N LEU A 63 1.03 -9.96 -7.04
CA LEU A 63 -0.29 -9.53 -6.61
C LEU A 63 -1.08 -9.05 -7.84
N LYS A 64 -2.21 -9.70 -8.08
CA LYS A 64 -3.17 -9.32 -9.11
C LYS A 64 -4.57 -9.58 -8.60
N ALA A 65 -5.51 -8.77 -9.06
CA ALA A 65 -6.91 -9.08 -8.90
C ALA A 65 -7.29 -10.32 -9.76
N PRO A 66 -8.22 -11.18 -9.33
CA PRO A 66 -8.83 -11.21 -7.99
C PRO A 66 -7.79 -11.65 -6.95
N PHE A 67 -7.60 -10.84 -5.90
CA PHE A 67 -6.63 -11.12 -4.85
C PHE A 67 -7.04 -12.38 -4.12
N LYS A 68 -6.08 -13.27 -3.84
CA LYS A 68 -6.36 -14.42 -2.98
C LYS A 68 -6.66 -13.99 -1.55
N ASN A 69 -6.00 -12.91 -1.09
CA ASN A 69 -6.16 -12.33 0.25
C ASN A 69 -6.22 -10.79 0.16
N PRO A 70 -7.40 -10.18 -0.09
CA PRO A 70 -7.55 -8.73 -0.13
C PRO A 70 -7.33 -8.05 1.23
N ASP A 71 -7.51 -8.79 2.33
CA ASP A 71 -7.27 -8.34 3.71
C ASP A 71 -5.82 -8.52 4.18
N MET A 72 -4.89 -8.87 3.27
CA MET A 72 -3.48 -9.00 3.63
C MET A 72 -2.88 -7.61 3.88
N PRO A 73 -2.19 -7.38 5.01
CA PRO A 73 -1.57 -6.10 5.30
C PRO A 73 -0.39 -5.84 4.36
N LEU A 74 -0.21 -4.58 3.96
CA LEU A 74 0.91 -4.14 3.11
C LEU A 74 2.27 -4.36 3.77
N LEU A 75 2.29 -4.39 5.11
CA LEU A 75 3.47 -4.70 5.89
C LEU A 75 4.08 -6.07 5.53
N ASP A 76 3.23 -7.05 5.22
CA ASP A 76 3.65 -8.42 4.86
C ASP A 76 4.33 -8.48 3.48
N LEU A 77 4.05 -7.48 2.62
CA LEU A 77 4.72 -7.31 1.32
C LEU A 77 6.03 -6.56 1.40
N LYS A 78 6.21 -5.73 2.42
CA LYS A 78 7.47 -5.02 2.64
C LYS A 78 8.53 -6.04 3.05
N GLY A 79 9.45 -6.25 2.10
CA GLY A 79 10.63 -7.11 2.17
C GLY A 79 11.65 -6.64 3.17
#